data_AF-A0AA39TRB5-F1
#
_entry.id   AF-A0AA39TRB5-F1
#
_cell.length_a   1.000
_cell.length_b   1.000
_cell.length_c   1.000
_cell.angle_alpha   90.00
_cell.angle_beta   90.00
_cell.angle_gamma   90.00
#
_symmetry.space_group_name_H-M   'P 1'
#
loop_
_entity.id
_entity.type
_entity.pdbx_description
1 polymer ?
#
loop_
_entity_poly.entity_id
_entity_poly.type
_entity_poly.pdbx_seq_one_letter_code
_entity_poly.pdbx_strand_id
1 'polypeptide(L)'
;MSGRTTLIFGTDVSHAQMKEILEVMRVMGKPLTAGQLWLDPSHHDQDNLHGHGQLGLAGSPPALPKPVNFTTAALNNIIDMLGQTGNVSKIVQAFEVLTVPIPRSAQFMASSFDDDDDWGVSSPSPEPSYHYPHASPNTTTYNLLIRHVSKAGHAILARHYLLQAIHLEREVAYQTRIEVLKKPLHQARAPHFAINKGTILPVFGLSNRDKNVGLMRWVHSKMPNLLKRKRAELVFFSNFRRGKIAKNLWPIIAPTSSNTSSPEQPPADSSSNLFTRVKSALGLDPVFDVDLNSETPAIQPTPVKYIDLDLYIRILERDIKEIDELRAHVEIILARTIQRGKNIYTLTGWRRTNVTREEWRGIANFKPKVEDDERHSSECRAETVEALLWYLENPSFGQLEGSRNGGSGTVGITIKELSSVVYSLRSNITGNAFIHLYQQQIWLPVTRREFKPRG
;
A
#
# COMPACT_ATOMS: atom_id res chain seq x y z
N MET A 1 3.22 -9.75 35.24
CA MET A 1 4.45 -9.15 34.70
C MET A 1 4.42 -9.28 33.19
N SER A 2 4.07 -8.21 32.47
CA SER A 2 3.95 -8.21 31.00
C SER A 2 5.11 -7.37 30.44
N GLY A 3 6.21 -8.03 30.08
CA GLY A 3 7.33 -7.37 29.40
C GLY A 3 6.92 -6.95 27.99
N ARG A 4 6.92 -5.65 27.72
CA ARG A 4 6.92 -5.12 26.35
C ARG A 4 8.33 -5.27 25.79
N THR A 5 8.54 -6.28 24.95
CA THR A 5 9.76 -6.36 24.13
C THR A 5 9.62 -5.36 22.99
N THR A 6 10.19 -4.17 23.16
CA THR A 6 10.43 -3.24 22.07
C THR A 6 11.63 -3.74 21.28
N LEU A 7 11.41 -4.29 20.09
CA LEU A 7 12.48 -4.57 19.13
C LEU A 7 12.91 -3.24 18.50
N ILE A 8 14.03 -2.70 18.97
CA ILE A 8 14.74 -1.61 18.31
C ILE A 8 15.65 -2.28 17.27
N PHE A 9 15.31 -2.14 15.99
CA PHE A 9 16.23 -2.47 14.91
C PHE A 9 17.19 -1.29 14.76
N GLY A 10 18.47 -1.47 15.12
CA GLY A 10 19.51 -0.49 14.83
C GLY A 10 19.70 -0.35 13.33
N THR A 11 19.62 0.87 12.81
CA THR A 11 19.72 1.22 11.39
C THR A 11 21.14 1.62 11.00
N ASP A 12 22.16 0.88 11.45
CA ASP A 12 23.53 1.08 10.99
C ASP A 12 23.74 0.26 9.72
N VAL A 13 23.34 0.84 8.59
CA VAL A 13 23.73 0.32 7.27
C VAL A 13 25.18 0.72 7.06
N SER A 14 26.10 -0.23 7.24
CA SER A 14 27.52 0.04 7.05
C SER A 14 27.84 0.32 5.58
N HIS A 15 28.85 1.16 5.32
CA HIS A 15 29.36 1.40 3.97
C HIS A 15 29.71 0.10 3.22
N ALA A 16 30.11 -0.96 3.95
CA ALA A 16 30.37 -2.29 3.40
C ALA A 16 29.11 -2.96 2.82
N GLN A 17 27.95 -2.78 3.46
CA GLN A 17 26.68 -3.30 2.98
C GLN A 17 26.20 -2.60 1.70
N MET A 18 26.40 -1.29 1.61
CA MET A 18 26.12 -0.54 0.38
C MET A 18 27.01 -1.03 -0.77
N LYS A 19 28.30 -1.29 -0.50
CA LYS A 19 29.22 -1.90 -1.47
C LYS A 19 28.76 -3.29 -1.91
N GLU A 20 28.26 -4.14 -1.00
CA GLU A 20 27.76 -5.47 -1.38
C GLU A 20 26.51 -5.39 -2.26
N ILE A 21 25.58 -4.47 -1.98
CA ILE A 21 24.40 -4.24 -2.82
C ILE A 21 24.83 -3.74 -4.21
N LEU A 22 25.76 -2.78 -4.27
CA LEU A 22 26.31 -2.27 -5.52
C LEU A 22 27.10 -3.33 -6.29
N GLU A 23 27.81 -4.23 -5.61
CA GLU A 23 28.54 -5.34 -6.23
C GLU A 23 27.58 -6.42 -6.76
N VAL A 24 26.51 -6.73 -6.03
CA VAL A 24 25.43 -7.58 -6.56
C VAL A 24 24.81 -6.92 -7.80
N MET A 25 24.58 -5.61 -7.78
CA MET A 25 24.10 -4.86 -8.96
C MET A 25 25.12 -4.86 -10.12
N ARG A 26 26.42 -4.83 -9.83
CA ARG A 26 27.53 -4.88 -10.79
C ARG A 26 27.64 -6.25 -11.46
N VAL A 27 27.62 -7.34 -10.68
CA VAL A 27 27.65 -8.72 -11.17
C VAL A 27 26.42 -9.05 -12.02
N MET A 28 25.31 -8.34 -11.81
CA MET A 28 24.04 -8.50 -12.54
C MET A 28 23.96 -7.78 -13.90
N GLY A 29 25.06 -7.26 -14.44
CA GLY A 29 25.13 -6.84 -15.85
C GLY A 29 24.28 -5.61 -16.23
N LYS A 30 23.92 -4.76 -15.27
CA LYS A 30 23.39 -3.41 -15.54
C LYS A 30 24.34 -2.37 -14.95
N PRO A 31 25.13 -1.66 -15.76
CA PRO A 31 25.95 -0.58 -15.25
C PRO A 31 25.03 0.57 -14.85
N LEU A 32 24.88 0.79 -13.54
CA LEU A 32 24.83 2.16 -13.07
C LEU A 32 26.27 2.65 -13.12
N THR A 33 26.48 3.73 -13.88
CA THR A 33 27.73 4.48 -14.02
C THR A 33 28.41 4.70 -12.67
N ALA A 34 29.32 3.79 -12.32
CA ALA A 34 30.27 3.91 -11.21
C ALA A 34 31.71 3.91 -11.76
N GLY A 35 31.90 4.52 -12.93
CA GLY A 35 33.18 4.65 -13.61
C GLY A 35 33.68 6.08 -13.65
N GLN A 36 33.61 6.85 -12.56
CA GLN A 36 34.35 8.12 -12.46
C GLN A 36 34.46 8.73 -11.05
N LEU A 37 34.28 7.95 -9.98
CA LEU A 37 34.36 8.51 -8.63
C LEU A 37 35.04 7.56 -7.62
N TRP A 38 36.21 7.06 -7.97
CA TRP A 38 37.21 6.60 -7.00
C TRP A 38 38.58 7.04 -7.54
N LEU A 39 38.90 8.31 -7.32
CA LEU A 39 40.29 8.77 -7.35
C LEU A 39 40.99 8.03 -6.20
N ASP A 40 41.96 7.22 -6.57
CA ASP A 40 42.94 6.63 -5.67
C ASP A 40 43.71 7.78 -4.98
N PRO A 41 43.66 7.96 -3.65
CA PRO A 41 44.35 9.05 -2.98
C PRO A 41 45.88 8.88 -2.89
N SER A 42 46.46 7.88 -3.57
CA SER A 42 47.84 7.46 -3.31
C SER A 42 48.91 7.87 -4.34
N HIS A 43 48.61 8.78 -5.28
CA HIS A 43 49.65 9.39 -6.14
C HIS A 43 49.85 10.88 -5.82
N HIS A 44 50.68 11.14 -4.81
CA HIS A 44 51.33 12.44 -4.60
C HIS A 44 52.74 12.37 -5.19
N ASP A 45 52.86 12.54 -6.51
CA ASP A 45 54.11 13.01 -7.09
C ASP A 45 53.99 14.52 -7.28
N GLN A 46 54.74 15.22 -6.44
CA GLN A 46 55.09 16.62 -6.65
C GLN A 46 56.01 16.67 -7.86
N ASP A 47 55.61 17.39 -8.91
CA ASP A 47 56.59 18.09 -9.73
C ASP A 47 56.06 19.44 -10.19
N ASN A 48 56.81 20.45 -9.76
CA ASN A 48 56.77 21.84 -10.18
C ASN A 48 56.95 21.97 -11.69
N LEU A 49 56.24 22.92 -12.32
CA LEU A 49 56.89 23.96 -13.13
C LEU A 49 55.92 25.07 -13.56
N HIS A 50 56.44 26.29 -13.42
CA HIS A 50 55.84 27.56 -13.78
C HIS A 50 55.61 27.68 -15.30
N GLY A 51 54.53 28.33 -15.70
CA GLY A 51 54.31 28.73 -17.09
C GLY A 51 53.10 29.64 -17.26
N HIS A 52 53.35 30.94 -17.34
CA HIS A 52 52.40 31.96 -17.79
C HIS A 52 51.73 31.60 -19.12
N GLY A 53 50.41 31.73 -19.18
CA GLY A 53 49.63 31.51 -20.40
C GLY A 53 48.19 31.97 -20.22
N GLN A 54 48.00 33.27 -20.03
CA GLN A 54 46.70 33.93 -20.02
C GLN A 54 46.13 33.94 -21.46
N LEU A 55 45.39 32.90 -21.83
CA LEU A 55 44.59 32.87 -23.06
C LEU A 55 43.14 32.54 -22.71
N GLY A 56 42.30 33.56 -22.86
CA GLY A 56 40.87 33.49 -22.67
C GLY A 56 40.22 32.57 -23.70
N LEU A 57 39.87 31.38 -23.25
CA LEU A 57 38.81 30.56 -23.81
C LEU A 57 37.90 30.20 -22.64
N ALA A 58 36.99 31.10 -22.31
CA ALA A 58 35.90 30.87 -21.35
C ALA A 58 34.90 29.87 -21.95
N GLY A 59 35.34 28.64 -22.21
CA GLY A 59 34.44 27.52 -22.42
C GLY A 59 33.79 27.21 -21.09
N SER A 60 32.47 27.37 -21.01
CA SER A 60 31.72 26.89 -19.84
C SER A 60 32.12 25.44 -19.57
N PRO A 61 32.51 25.07 -18.34
CA PRO A 61 32.83 23.69 -18.03
C PRO A 61 31.68 22.79 -18.51
N PRO A 62 31.98 21.65 -19.17
CA PRO A 62 30.96 20.76 -19.70
C PRO A 62 29.97 20.42 -18.58
N ALA A 63 28.68 20.71 -18.82
CA ALA A 63 27.64 20.47 -17.84
C ALA A 63 27.67 18.99 -17.45
N LEU A 64 27.89 18.72 -16.16
CA LEU A 64 27.91 17.35 -15.66
C LEU A 64 26.58 16.64 -16.00
N PRO A 65 26.64 15.37 -16.43
CA PRO A 65 25.43 14.62 -16.76
C PRO A 65 24.53 14.54 -15.53
N LYS A 66 23.23 14.83 -15.73
CA LYS A 66 22.24 14.76 -14.65
C LYS A 66 22.14 13.30 -14.16
N PRO A 67 22.15 13.07 -12.84
CA PRO A 67 22.06 11.71 -12.30
C PRO A 67 20.75 11.04 -12.73
N VAL A 68 20.84 9.76 -13.09
CA VAL A 68 19.69 8.94 -13.47
C VAL A 68 18.83 8.66 -12.24
N ASN A 69 17.56 9.01 -12.31
CA ASN A 69 16.61 8.74 -11.22
C ASN A 69 16.32 7.24 -11.12
N PHE A 70 16.41 6.70 -9.91
CA PHE A 70 16.02 5.33 -9.64
C PHE A 70 14.50 5.17 -9.67
N THR A 71 14.01 4.26 -10.50
CA THR A 71 12.57 4.14 -10.79
C THR A 71 11.90 3.05 -9.94
N THR A 72 10.61 3.20 -9.68
CA THR A 72 9.81 2.14 -9.00
C THR A 72 9.80 0.83 -9.78
N ALA A 73 9.93 0.86 -11.11
CA ALA A 73 10.07 -0.35 -11.92
C ALA A 73 11.40 -1.08 -11.63
N ALA A 74 12.51 -0.33 -11.51
CA ALA A 74 13.79 -0.89 -11.10
C ALA A 74 13.71 -1.51 -9.70
N LEU A 75 13.07 -0.81 -8.75
CA LEU A 75 12.81 -1.33 -7.40
C LEU A 75 12.02 -2.66 -7.44
N ASN A 76 10.94 -2.73 -8.21
CA ASN A 76 10.12 -3.93 -8.33
C ASN A 76 10.91 -5.12 -8.89
N ASN A 77 11.75 -4.89 -9.90
CA ASN A 77 12.61 -5.92 -10.46
C ASN A 77 13.65 -6.40 -9.45
N ILE A 78 14.28 -5.49 -8.70
CA ILE A 78 15.26 -5.86 -7.67
C ILE A 78 14.60 -6.72 -6.59
N ILE A 79 13.44 -6.30 -6.08
CA ILE A 79 12.70 -7.07 -5.06
C ILE A 79 12.28 -8.44 -5.60
N ASP A 80 11.84 -8.52 -6.85
CA ASP A 80 11.44 -9.80 -7.43
C ASP A 80 12.63 -10.74 -7.63
N MET A 81 13.74 -10.24 -8.19
CA MET A 81 14.97 -11.03 -8.36
C MET A 81 15.52 -11.52 -7.02
N LEU A 82 15.67 -10.63 -6.04
CA LEU A 82 16.12 -11.02 -4.69
C LEU A 82 15.12 -11.99 -4.03
N GLY A 83 13.83 -11.80 -4.27
CA GLY A 83 12.75 -12.72 -3.89
C GLY A 83 12.90 -14.12 -4.44
N GLN A 84 13.25 -14.25 -5.72
CA GLN A 84 13.47 -15.54 -6.37
C GLN A 84 14.67 -16.28 -5.78
N THR A 85 15.72 -15.58 -5.34
CA THR A 85 16.86 -16.19 -4.64
C THR A 85 16.54 -16.62 -3.20
N GLY A 86 15.42 -16.18 -2.63
CA GLY A 86 15.02 -16.50 -1.26
C GLY A 86 15.80 -15.75 -0.17
N ASN A 87 16.69 -14.83 -0.52
CA ASN A 87 17.46 -14.06 0.46
C ASN A 87 16.64 -12.87 1.01
N VAL A 88 15.82 -13.15 2.02
CA VAL A 88 14.90 -12.17 2.61
C VAL A 88 15.61 -10.98 3.24
N SER A 89 16.80 -11.19 3.83
CA SER A 89 17.59 -10.11 4.41
C SER A 89 17.98 -9.09 3.34
N LYS A 90 18.45 -9.54 2.18
CA LYS A 90 18.78 -8.65 1.05
C LYS A 90 17.55 -7.95 0.47
N ILE A 91 16.40 -8.63 0.40
CA ILE A 91 15.14 -8.00 -0.04
C ILE A 91 14.76 -6.85 0.88
N VAL A 92 14.74 -7.10 2.19
CA VAL A 92 14.39 -6.09 3.21
C VAL A 92 15.35 -4.93 3.14
N GLN A 93 16.65 -5.21 3.11
CA GLN A 93 17.67 -4.19 3.04
C GLN A 93 17.55 -3.33 1.77
N ALA A 94 17.39 -3.95 0.60
CA ALA A 94 17.17 -3.24 -0.64
C ALA A 94 15.89 -2.39 -0.60
N PHE A 95 14.80 -2.94 -0.04
CA PHE A 95 13.55 -2.19 0.10
C PHE A 95 13.71 -0.97 1.00
N GLU A 96 14.22 -1.13 2.23
CA GLU A 96 14.37 -0.03 3.17
C GLU A 96 15.34 1.04 2.64
N VAL A 97 16.50 0.64 2.11
CA VAL A 97 17.52 1.58 1.60
C VAL A 97 17.06 2.34 0.37
N LEU A 98 16.33 1.68 -0.54
CA LEU A 98 15.94 2.28 -1.83
C LEU A 98 14.58 3.01 -1.78
N THR A 99 13.81 2.85 -0.70
CA THR A 99 12.52 3.54 -0.53
C THR A 99 12.57 4.67 0.47
N VAL A 100 13.42 4.56 1.49
CA VAL A 100 13.64 5.64 2.44
C VAL A 100 14.73 6.54 1.87
N PRO A 101 14.44 7.80 1.53
CA PRO A 101 15.52 8.73 1.23
C PRO A 101 16.39 8.79 2.48
N ILE A 102 17.67 8.42 2.36
CA ILE A 102 18.60 8.42 3.49
C ILE A 102 18.41 9.77 4.18
N PRO A 103 17.82 9.82 5.40
CA PRO A 103 17.70 11.08 6.12
C PRO A 103 19.11 11.64 6.16
N ARG A 104 19.29 12.97 6.09
CA ARG A 104 20.60 13.62 6.05
C ARG A 104 21.39 13.33 7.33
N SER A 105 21.75 12.08 7.57
CA SER A 105 22.47 11.55 8.72
C SER A 105 23.87 12.09 8.67
N ALA A 106 24.40 12.44 7.49
CA ALA A 106 25.57 13.30 7.37
C ALA A 106 25.40 14.65 8.11
N GLN A 107 24.22 15.27 8.12
CA GLN A 107 23.99 16.51 8.87
C GLN A 107 23.90 16.26 10.38
N PHE A 108 23.24 15.18 10.81
CA PHE A 108 23.12 14.84 12.24
C PHE A 108 24.40 14.22 12.83
N MET A 109 25.19 13.50 12.02
CA MET A 109 26.49 12.95 12.41
C MET A 109 27.55 14.05 12.42
N ALA A 110 27.60 14.93 11.41
CA ALA A 110 28.57 16.03 11.40
C ALA A 110 28.35 17.01 12.57
N SER A 111 27.11 17.23 13.00
CA SER A 111 26.84 18.13 14.13
C SER A 111 27.13 17.54 15.51
N SER A 112 27.22 16.21 15.67
CA SER A 112 27.39 15.58 16.99
C SER A 112 28.84 15.30 17.38
N PHE A 113 29.79 15.53 16.46
CA PHE A 113 31.23 15.35 16.71
C PHE A 113 31.99 16.68 16.84
N ASP A 114 31.29 17.81 16.71
CA ASP A 114 31.89 19.16 16.61
C ASP A 114 31.46 20.06 17.79
N ASP A 115 31.05 19.47 18.91
CA ASP A 115 30.43 20.19 20.04
C ASP A 115 31.44 20.74 21.08
N ASP A 116 32.75 20.52 20.90
CA ASP A 116 33.71 20.83 21.97
C ASP A 116 34.69 21.99 21.70
N ASP A 117 34.93 22.49 20.47
CA ASP A 117 36.10 23.38 20.28
C ASP A 117 36.09 24.44 19.14
N ASP A 118 34.94 24.95 18.66
CA ASP A 118 35.04 26.15 17.78
C ASP A 118 33.86 27.13 17.79
N TRP A 119 34.16 28.37 18.20
CA TRP A 119 33.34 29.58 18.04
C TRP A 119 33.46 30.14 16.60
N GLY A 120 33.59 29.25 15.62
CA GLY A 120 33.73 29.57 14.20
C GLY A 120 32.37 29.64 13.51
N VAL A 121 32.06 30.78 12.91
CA VAL A 121 30.87 31.07 12.09
C VAL A 121 30.45 29.83 11.30
N SER A 122 29.24 29.31 11.56
CA SER A 122 28.63 28.23 10.78
C SER A 122 28.65 28.64 9.31
N SER A 123 29.64 28.16 8.56
CA SER A 123 29.67 28.36 7.13
C SER A 123 28.36 27.77 6.62
N PRO A 124 27.54 28.49 5.84
CA PRO A 124 26.34 27.92 5.23
C PRO A 124 26.82 26.77 4.36
N SER A 125 26.83 25.57 4.93
CA SER A 125 27.27 24.37 4.25
C SER A 125 26.37 24.27 3.03
N PRO A 126 26.92 24.43 1.81
CA PRO A 126 26.11 24.45 0.61
C PRO A 126 25.30 23.17 0.63
N GLU A 127 23.96 23.29 0.63
CA GLU A 127 23.10 22.11 0.67
C GLU A 127 23.62 21.13 -0.38
N PRO A 128 24.05 19.93 0.01
CA PRO A 128 24.58 18.99 -0.95
C PRO A 128 23.48 18.74 -1.97
N SER A 129 23.71 19.19 -3.20
CA SER A 129 22.77 19.06 -4.32
C SER A 129 22.59 17.61 -4.76
N TYR A 130 23.35 16.70 -4.15
CA TYR A 130 23.29 15.28 -4.42
C TYR A 130 22.07 14.65 -3.75
N HIS A 131 21.11 14.28 -4.58
CA HIS A 131 19.93 13.56 -4.17
C HIS A 131 20.18 12.06 -4.34
N TYR A 132 20.15 11.29 -3.25
CA TYR A 132 20.32 9.86 -3.34
C TYR A 132 19.18 9.22 -4.16
N PRO A 133 19.50 8.26 -5.04
CA PRO A 133 18.49 7.56 -5.83
C PRO A 133 17.53 6.82 -4.89
N HIS A 134 16.28 7.26 -4.85
CA HIS A 134 15.22 6.58 -4.12
C HIS A 134 14.00 6.42 -5.03
N ALA A 135 13.18 5.40 -4.76
CA ALA A 135 11.94 5.16 -5.47
C ALA A 135 10.76 5.10 -4.49
N SER A 136 9.65 5.73 -4.86
CA SER A 136 8.41 5.60 -4.09
C SER A 136 7.81 4.21 -4.33
N PRO A 137 7.56 3.42 -3.26
CA PRO A 137 6.98 2.08 -3.40
C PRO A 137 5.51 2.17 -3.82
N ASN A 138 5.09 1.28 -4.72
CA ASN A 138 3.71 1.19 -5.19
C ASN A 138 3.04 -0.11 -4.73
N THR A 139 1.77 -0.33 -5.10
CA THR A 139 1.03 -1.56 -4.74
C THR A 139 1.78 -2.83 -5.17
N THR A 140 2.40 -2.81 -6.34
CA THR A 140 3.19 -3.95 -6.85
C THR A 140 4.41 -4.21 -5.98
N THR A 141 5.12 -3.17 -5.55
CA THR A 141 6.28 -3.26 -4.65
C THR A 141 5.94 -4.02 -3.37
N TYR A 142 4.87 -3.60 -2.67
CA TYR A 142 4.43 -4.26 -1.45
C TYR A 142 3.90 -5.68 -1.70
N ASN A 143 3.20 -5.90 -2.81
CA ASN A 143 2.71 -7.24 -3.16
C ASN A 143 3.87 -8.23 -3.39
N LEU A 144 4.95 -7.80 -4.05
CA LEU A 144 6.15 -8.62 -4.24
C LEU A 144 6.87 -8.86 -2.92
N LEU A 145 7.13 -7.80 -2.15
CA LEU A 145 7.80 -7.87 -0.85
C LEU A 145 7.08 -8.82 0.10
N ILE A 146 5.79 -8.59 0.35
CA ILE A 146 5.00 -9.39 1.29
C ILE A 146 4.87 -10.83 0.79
N ARG A 147 4.73 -11.06 -0.53
CA ARG A 147 4.69 -12.40 -1.11
C ARG A 147 5.98 -13.17 -0.85
N HIS A 148 7.14 -12.57 -1.14
CA HIS A 148 8.44 -13.24 -0.98
C HIS A 148 8.78 -13.48 0.49
N VAL A 149 8.56 -12.49 1.36
CA VAL A 149 8.70 -12.62 2.81
C VAL A 149 7.79 -13.72 3.37
N SER A 150 6.54 -13.79 2.88
CA SER A 150 5.60 -14.84 3.30
C SER A 150 6.00 -16.22 2.77
N LYS A 151 6.46 -16.30 1.52
CA LYS A 151 6.94 -17.55 0.93
C LYS A 151 8.07 -18.16 1.77
N ALA A 152 9.00 -17.32 2.22
CA ALA A 152 10.14 -17.69 3.06
C ALA A 152 9.80 -17.98 4.54
N GLY A 153 8.56 -17.81 4.99
CA GLY A 153 8.15 -18.19 6.35
C GLY A 153 8.31 -17.10 7.41
N HIS A 154 8.66 -15.87 7.05
CA HIS A 154 8.91 -14.81 8.04
C HIS A 154 7.62 -14.11 8.48
N ALA A 155 6.90 -14.72 9.40
CA ALA A 155 5.61 -14.22 9.92
C ALA A 155 5.66 -12.80 10.51
N ILE A 156 6.75 -12.47 11.21
CA ILE A 156 6.92 -11.16 11.85
C ILE A 156 7.08 -10.06 10.79
N LEU A 157 7.95 -10.28 9.80
CA LEU A 157 8.18 -9.34 8.70
C LEU A 157 6.93 -9.19 7.83
N ALA A 158 6.26 -10.30 7.51
CA ALA A 158 5.01 -10.26 6.73
C ALA A 158 3.93 -9.42 7.43
N ARG A 159 3.80 -9.57 8.76
CA ARG A 159 2.90 -8.75 9.59
C ARG A 159 3.33 -7.28 9.60
N HIS A 160 4.62 -7.01 9.75
CA HIS A 160 5.18 -5.66 9.75
C HIS A 160 4.89 -4.93 8.43
N TYR A 161 5.23 -5.52 7.30
CA TYR A 161 5.02 -4.89 5.99
C TYR A 161 3.54 -4.75 5.61
N LEU A 162 2.68 -5.68 6.03
CA LEU A 162 1.24 -5.49 5.87
C LEU A 162 0.72 -4.35 6.73
N LEU A 163 1.25 -4.15 7.94
CA LEU A 163 0.92 -2.97 8.75
C LEU A 163 1.38 -1.69 8.08
N GLN A 164 2.61 -1.64 7.59
CA GLN A 164 3.16 -0.46 6.90
C GLN A 164 2.32 -0.12 5.67
N ALA A 165 1.98 -1.11 4.84
CA ALA A 165 1.03 -0.97 3.73
C ALA A 165 -0.31 -0.35 4.18
N ILE A 166 -0.88 -0.82 5.31
CA ILE A 166 -2.16 -0.28 5.84
C ILE A 166 -2.03 1.19 6.25
N HIS A 167 -0.85 1.65 6.66
CA HIS A 167 -0.63 3.07 6.98
C HIS A 167 -0.48 3.89 5.71
N LEU A 168 0.36 3.42 4.78
CA LEU A 168 0.57 4.09 3.49
C LEU A 168 -0.74 4.28 2.72
N GLU A 169 -1.64 3.27 2.67
CA GLU A 169 -2.95 3.43 2.02
C GLU A 169 -3.78 4.55 2.65
N ARG A 170 -3.74 4.73 3.98
CA ARG A 170 -4.48 5.81 4.64
C ARG A 170 -3.96 7.17 4.23
N GLU A 171 -2.63 7.32 4.17
CA GLU A 171 -1.99 8.55 3.76
C GLU A 171 -2.33 8.88 2.31
N VAL A 172 -2.19 7.90 1.40
CA VAL A 172 -2.53 8.06 -0.01
C VAL A 172 -4.01 8.40 -0.19
N ALA A 173 -4.92 7.70 0.49
CA ALA A 173 -6.36 7.98 0.41
C ALA A 173 -6.68 9.39 0.92
N TYR A 174 -6.06 9.83 2.03
CA TYR A 174 -6.24 11.17 2.56
C TYR A 174 -5.73 12.25 1.59
N GLN A 175 -4.52 12.08 1.05
CA GLN A 175 -3.96 13.01 0.07
C GLN A 175 -4.82 13.07 -1.19
N THR A 176 -5.29 11.93 -1.69
CA THR A 176 -6.17 11.86 -2.87
C THR A 176 -7.46 12.64 -2.66
N ARG A 177 -8.09 12.54 -1.47
CA ARG A 177 -9.27 13.33 -1.13
C ARG A 177 -8.97 14.83 -1.12
N ILE A 178 -7.86 15.25 -0.50
CA ILE A 178 -7.44 16.65 -0.49
C ILE A 178 -7.23 17.17 -1.91
N GLU A 179 -6.51 16.42 -2.74
CA GLU A 179 -6.22 16.84 -4.11
C GLU A 179 -7.50 16.97 -4.95
N VAL A 180 -8.41 16.00 -4.86
CA VAL A 180 -9.69 16.03 -5.60
C VAL A 180 -10.61 17.17 -5.14
N LEU A 181 -10.51 17.58 -3.87
CA LEU A 181 -11.25 18.72 -3.34
C LEU A 181 -10.63 20.08 -3.72
N LYS A 182 -9.30 20.18 -3.71
CA LYS A 182 -8.57 21.45 -3.93
C LYS A 182 -8.28 21.74 -5.39
N LYS A 183 -8.07 20.71 -6.22
CA LYS A 183 -7.63 20.84 -7.61
C LYS A 183 -8.75 20.40 -8.56
N PRO A 184 -8.79 20.92 -9.79
CA PRO A 184 -9.65 20.34 -10.81
C PRO A 184 -9.20 18.91 -11.12
N LEU A 185 -10.14 18.05 -11.52
CA LEU A 185 -9.89 16.61 -11.59
C LEU A 185 -8.75 16.23 -12.53
N HIS A 186 -8.61 16.92 -13.65
CA HIS A 186 -7.53 16.71 -14.63
C HIS A 186 -6.14 17.09 -14.12
N GLN A 187 -6.04 17.71 -12.93
CA GLN A 187 -4.77 18.04 -12.25
C GLN A 187 -4.57 17.24 -10.96
N ALA A 188 -5.59 16.55 -10.46
CA ALA A 188 -5.49 15.72 -9.27
C ALA A 188 -4.76 14.41 -9.61
N ARG A 189 -3.74 14.05 -8.82
CA ARG A 189 -2.93 12.88 -9.09
C ARG A 189 -3.73 11.61 -8.78
N ALA A 190 -3.51 10.57 -9.58
CA ALA A 190 -4.04 9.26 -9.27
C ALA A 190 -3.36 8.70 -8.00
N PRO A 191 -4.11 7.98 -7.14
CA PRO A 191 -3.51 7.26 -6.03
C PRO A 191 -2.52 6.22 -6.56
N HIS A 192 -1.27 6.27 -6.08
CA HIS A 192 -0.20 5.38 -6.51
C HIS A 192 -0.17 4.05 -5.73
N PHE A 193 -0.92 3.99 -4.63
CA PHE A 193 -0.93 2.87 -3.70
C PHE A 193 -2.35 2.58 -3.22
N ALA A 194 -2.71 1.30 -3.19
CA ALA A 194 -3.94 0.75 -2.63
C ALA A 194 -3.71 -0.70 -2.19
N ILE A 195 -4.32 -1.11 -1.07
CA ILE A 195 -4.31 -2.50 -0.62
C ILE A 195 -5.37 -3.28 -1.37
N ASN A 196 -4.99 -4.46 -1.87
CA ASN A 196 -5.92 -5.40 -2.49
C ASN A 196 -5.82 -6.78 -1.86
N LYS A 197 -6.64 -7.73 -2.33
CA LYS A 197 -6.59 -9.14 -1.92
C LYS A 197 -5.18 -9.71 -2.04
N GLY A 198 -4.44 -9.33 -3.08
CA GLY A 198 -3.06 -9.76 -3.34
C GLY A 198 -2.06 -9.36 -2.26
N THR A 199 -2.32 -8.28 -1.50
CA THR A 199 -1.47 -7.84 -0.38
C THR A 199 -1.73 -8.67 0.88
N ILE A 200 -2.97 -9.08 1.11
CA ILE A 200 -3.40 -9.74 2.36
C ILE A 200 -3.27 -11.26 2.28
N LEU A 201 -3.58 -11.83 1.11
CA LEU A 201 -3.62 -13.27 0.88
C LEU A 201 -2.29 -13.98 1.21
N PRO A 202 -1.09 -13.45 0.87
CA PRO A 202 0.17 -14.12 1.20
C PRO A 202 0.40 -14.25 2.72
N VAL A 203 0.06 -13.22 3.50
CA VAL A 203 0.20 -13.25 4.97
C VAL A 203 -0.75 -14.27 5.58
N PHE A 204 -1.99 -14.33 5.07
CA PHE A 204 -2.93 -15.36 5.49
C PHE A 204 -2.47 -16.76 5.09
N GLY A 205 -1.99 -16.95 3.85
CA GLY A 205 -1.45 -18.21 3.35
C GLY A 205 -0.29 -18.73 4.21
N LEU A 206 0.64 -17.86 4.57
CA LEU A 206 1.71 -18.14 5.53
C LEU A 206 1.14 -18.62 6.87
N SER A 207 0.20 -17.87 7.45
CA SER A 207 -0.39 -18.21 8.74
C SER A 207 -1.11 -19.56 8.75
N ASN A 208 -1.75 -19.93 7.63
CA ASN A 208 -2.42 -21.21 7.47
C ASN A 208 -1.44 -22.37 7.24
N ARG A 209 -0.36 -22.14 6.48
CA ARG A 209 0.72 -23.13 6.27
C ARG A 209 1.37 -23.50 7.60
N ASP A 210 1.75 -22.49 8.37
CA ASP A 210 2.50 -22.66 9.63
C ASP A 210 1.58 -22.91 10.84
N LYS A 211 0.26 -23.01 10.62
CA LYS A 211 -0.76 -23.13 11.68
C LYS A 211 -0.66 -22.05 12.76
N ASN A 212 -0.17 -20.86 12.39
CA ASN A 212 -0.06 -19.72 13.28
C ASN A 212 -1.44 -19.06 13.48
N VAL A 213 -2.23 -19.62 14.40
CA VAL A 213 -3.59 -19.13 14.74
C VAL A 213 -3.55 -17.67 15.21
N GLY A 214 -2.48 -17.24 15.87
CA GLY A 214 -2.30 -15.85 16.30
C GLY A 214 -2.26 -14.89 15.11
N LEU A 215 -1.45 -15.22 14.09
CA LEU A 215 -1.38 -14.43 12.86
C LEU A 215 -2.69 -14.49 12.07
N MET A 216 -3.36 -15.64 11.99
CA MET A 216 -4.67 -15.76 11.35
C MET A 216 -5.72 -14.85 12.01
N ARG A 217 -5.84 -14.89 13.35
CA ARG A 217 -6.74 -14.02 14.12
C ARG A 217 -6.39 -12.56 13.91
N TRP A 218 -5.11 -12.24 13.90
CA TRP A 218 -4.65 -10.88 13.68
C TRP A 218 -5.05 -10.37 12.29
N VAL A 219 -4.82 -11.13 11.21
CA VAL A 219 -5.23 -10.78 9.84
C VAL A 219 -6.75 -10.59 9.78
N HIS A 220 -7.52 -11.54 10.33
CA HIS A 220 -8.98 -11.45 10.41
C HIS A 220 -9.44 -10.17 11.13
N SER A 221 -8.77 -9.77 12.22
CA SER A 221 -9.12 -8.55 12.97
C SER A 221 -8.89 -7.24 12.19
N LYS A 222 -8.02 -7.25 11.17
CA LYS A 222 -7.71 -6.05 10.38
C LYS A 222 -8.66 -5.83 9.20
N MET A 223 -9.23 -6.90 8.64
CA MET A 223 -10.10 -6.83 7.47
C MET A 223 -11.38 -5.97 7.67
N PRO A 224 -12.14 -6.06 8.78
CA PRO A 224 -13.32 -5.23 8.98
C PRO A 224 -13.02 -3.72 8.94
N ASN A 225 -11.93 -3.31 9.58
CA ASN A 225 -11.50 -1.92 9.60
C ASN A 225 -11.06 -1.43 8.22
N LEU A 226 -10.40 -2.29 7.45
CA LEU A 226 -10.00 -2.00 6.07
C LEU A 226 -11.24 -1.84 5.17
N LEU A 227 -12.19 -2.78 5.24
CA LEU A 227 -13.46 -2.73 4.50
C LEU A 227 -14.27 -1.49 4.85
N LYS A 228 -14.40 -1.16 6.15
CA LYS A 228 -15.10 0.06 6.60
C LYS A 228 -14.52 1.31 5.93
N ARG A 229 -13.18 1.43 5.85
CA ARG A 229 -12.52 2.58 5.22
C ARG A 229 -12.73 2.63 3.71
N LYS A 230 -12.52 1.50 3.00
CA LYS A 230 -12.75 1.46 1.55
C LYS A 230 -14.20 1.75 1.19
N ARG A 231 -15.17 1.24 1.96
CA ARG A 231 -16.60 1.57 1.79
C ARG A 231 -16.86 3.06 2.01
N ALA A 232 -16.28 3.67 3.05
CA ALA A 232 -16.41 5.11 3.27
C ALA A 232 -15.78 5.94 2.13
N GLU A 233 -14.67 5.45 1.57
CA GLU A 233 -14.03 6.08 0.42
C GLU A 233 -14.87 5.96 -0.86
N LEU A 234 -15.45 4.78 -1.11
CA LEU A 234 -16.39 4.56 -2.21
C LEU A 234 -17.59 5.51 -2.10
N VAL A 235 -18.18 5.66 -0.91
CA VAL A 235 -19.29 6.60 -0.67
C VAL A 235 -18.86 8.04 -0.96
N PHE A 236 -17.69 8.46 -0.48
CA PHE A 236 -17.14 9.79 -0.75
C PHE A 236 -17.01 10.07 -2.25
N PHE A 237 -16.32 9.21 -3.00
CA PHE A 237 -16.10 9.43 -4.44
C PHE A 237 -17.37 9.28 -5.28
N SER A 238 -18.28 8.38 -4.88
CA SER A 238 -19.60 8.26 -5.51
C SER A 238 -20.43 9.53 -5.31
N ASN A 239 -20.45 10.08 -4.10
CA ASN A 239 -21.14 11.34 -3.80
C ASN A 239 -20.51 12.52 -4.55
N PHE A 240 -19.18 12.59 -4.56
CA PHE A 240 -18.44 13.62 -5.28
C PHE A 240 -18.76 13.60 -6.77
N ARG A 241 -18.75 12.41 -7.39
CA ARG A 241 -19.14 12.20 -8.80
C ARG A 241 -20.58 12.65 -9.06
N ARG A 242 -21.54 12.22 -8.24
CA ARG A 242 -22.95 12.65 -8.36
C ARG A 242 -23.10 14.17 -8.27
N GLY A 243 -22.39 14.81 -7.35
CA GLY A 243 -22.40 16.28 -7.21
C GLY A 243 -21.80 17.02 -8.40
N LYS A 244 -20.82 16.43 -9.10
CA LYS A 244 -20.28 17.00 -10.35
C LYS A 244 -21.23 16.84 -11.53
N ILE A 245 -21.88 15.68 -11.63
CA ILE A 245 -22.93 15.41 -12.64
C ILE A 245 -24.09 16.40 -12.49
N ALA A 246 -24.59 16.60 -11.26
CA ALA A 246 -25.68 17.52 -10.98
C ALA A 246 -25.37 18.98 -11.36
N LYS A 247 -24.09 19.36 -11.40
CA LYS A 247 -23.63 20.70 -11.79
C LYS A 247 -23.30 20.81 -13.28
N ASN A 248 -23.58 19.78 -14.09
CA ASN A 248 -23.13 19.67 -15.49
C ASN A 248 -21.62 19.87 -15.68
N LEU A 249 -20.83 19.58 -14.64
CA LEU A 249 -19.36 19.61 -14.68
C LEU A 249 -18.78 18.23 -15.03
N TRP A 250 -19.63 17.29 -15.45
CA TRP A 250 -19.27 15.91 -15.75
C TRP A 250 -20.09 15.35 -16.94
N PRO A 251 -19.50 14.57 -17.86
CA PRO A 251 -18.08 14.24 -17.94
C PRO A 251 -17.24 15.47 -18.28
N ILE A 252 -16.09 15.63 -17.62
CA ILE A 252 -15.06 16.54 -18.11
C ILE A 252 -14.49 15.84 -19.35
N ILE A 253 -15.14 16.03 -20.50
CA ILE A 253 -14.49 15.77 -21.77
C ILE A 253 -13.32 16.75 -21.75
N ALA A 254 -12.13 16.27 -21.35
CA ALA A 254 -10.92 17.02 -21.60
C ALA A 254 -11.00 17.34 -23.09
N PRO A 255 -10.97 18.61 -23.51
CA PRO A 255 -10.80 18.93 -24.91
C PRO A 255 -9.51 18.23 -25.28
N THR A 256 -9.65 17.06 -25.88
CA THR A 256 -8.56 16.29 -26.45
C THR A 256 -8.20 17.16 -27.61
N SER A 257 -7.25 18.07 -27.35
CA SER A 257 -6.60 18.90 -28.34
C SER A 257 -6.02 17.91 -29.34
N SER A 258 -6.82 17.58 -30.34
CA SER A 258 -6.56 16.65 -31.42
C SER A 258 -5.55 17.24 -32.41
N ASN A 259 -4.61 18.04 -31.91
CA ASN A 259 -3.38 18.43 -32.61
C ASN A 259 -2.35 17.29 -32.52
N THR A 260 -2.81 16.04 -32.52
CA THR A 260 -1.97 14.92 -32.93
C THR A 260 -1.94 14.96 -34.46
N SER A 261 -0.93 15.66 -34.94
CA SER A 261 -0.33 15.51 -36.26
C SER A 261 -0.47 14.08 -36.79
N SER A 262 -1.03 14.00 -37.99
CA SER A 262 -0.89 12.97 -39.04
C SER A 262 -0.75 11.50 -38.64
N PRO A 263 -1.60 10.60 -39.17
CA PRO A 263 -1.40 9.17 -39.05
C PRO A 263 -0.16 8.77 -39.84
N GLU A 264 0.98 8.63 -39.15
CA GLU A 264 2.11 7.89 -39.71
C GLU A 264 1.72 6.40 -39.73
N GLN A 265 1.64 5.93 -40.97
CA GLN A 265 1.21 4.62 -41.41
C GLN A 265 1.96 3.51 -40.66
N PRO A 266 1.28 2.57 -39.96
CA PRO A 266 1.96 1.44 -39.36
C PRO A 266 2.50 0.53 -40.48
N PRO A 267 3.80 0.13 -40.46
CA PRO A 267 4.24 -0.97 -41.29
C PRO A 267 3.46 -2.22 -40.87
N ALA A 268 2.80 -2.83 -41.84
CA ALA A 268 2.19 -4.13 -41.70
C ALA A 268 3.25 -5.16 -41.27
N ASP A 269 2.80 -6.16 -40.53
CA ASP A 269 3.51 -7.39 -40.16
C ASP A 269 4.41 -7.31 -38.92
N SER A 270 3.83 -7.63 -37.74
CA SER A 270 4.39 -8.60 -36.76
C SER A 270 3.64 -8.55 -35.43
N SER A 271 2.41 -9.07 -35.40
CA SER A 271 1.66 -9.30 -34.16
C SER A 271 1.52 -10.79 -33.86
N SER A 272 2.64 -11.44 -33.53
CA SER A 272 2.68 -12.68 -32.76
C SER A 272 4.13 -12.93 -32.36
N ASN A 273 4.40 -13.27 -31.09
CA ASN A 273 5.67 -13.79 -30.53
C ASN A 273 6.43 -12.91 -29.51
N LEU A 274 5.73 -12.09 -28.71
CA LEU A 274 6.38 -11.35 -27.60
C LEU A 274 6.89 -12.26 -26.46
N PHE A 275 6.45 -13.53 -26.39
CA PHE A 275 6.93 -14.52 -25.42
C PHE A 275 7.85 -15.61 -26.00
N THR A 276 7.99 -15.69 -27.32
CA THR A 276 8.77 -16.77 -27.98
C THR A 276 10.21 -16.33 -28.31
N ARG A 277 10.52 -15.03 -28.27
CA ARG A 277 11.86 -14.48 -28.57
C ARG A 277 12.88 -14.63 -27.43
N VAL A 278 12.47 -15.08 -26.24
CA VAL A 278 13.42 -15.30 -25.12
C VAL A 278 14.18 -16.62 -25.26
N LYS A 279 13.67 -17.60 -26.04
CA LYS A 279 14.32 -18.92 -26.17
C LYS A 279 15.28 -19.05 -27.35
N SER A 280 15.25 -18.15 -28.33
CA SER A 280 16.20 -18.16 -29.46
C SER A 280 17.53 -17.45 -29.13
N ALA A 281 17.62 -16.76 -27.98
CA ALA A 281 18.77 -15.98 -27.52
C ALA A 281 19.80 -16.79 -26.69
N LEU A 282 19.81 -18.12 -26.80
CA LEU A 282 20.93 -18.96 -26.33
C LEU A 282 22.00 -19.17 -27.41
N GLY A 283 21.87 -18.48 -28.55
CA GLY A 283 23.04 -18.03 -29.30
C GLY A 283 23.71 -16.93 -28.49
N LEU A 284 24.85 -17.27 -27.87
CA LEU A 284 25.73 -16.39 -27.11
C LEU A 284 26.33 -15.30 -28.02
N ASP A 285 25.51 -14.34 -28.42
CA ASP A 285 25.98 -13.07 -28.97
C ASP A 285 26.35 -12.11 -27.84
N PRO A 286 27.32 -11.20 -28.05
CA PRO A 286 27.88 -10.36 -27.01
C PRO A 286 26.89 -9.26 -26.60
N VAL A 287 25.98 -9.58 -25.68
CA VAL A 287 25.06 -8.65 -24.98
C VAL A 287 25.79 -7.57 -24.15
N PHE A 288 27.13 -7.56 -24.20
CA PHE A 288 27.99 -6.57 -23.53
C PHE A 288 28.53 -5.48 -24.45
N ASP A 289 28.22 -5.48 -25.76
CA ASP A 289 28.59 -4.37 -26.64
C ASP A 289 27.56 -3.22 -26.53
N VAL A 290 27.40 -2.73 -25.29
CA VAL A 290 26.67 -1.49 -25.01
C VAL A 290 27.61 -0.36 -25.43
N ASP A 291 27.31 0.28 -26.55
CA ASP A 291 28.03 1.46 -27.01
C ASP A 291 27.89 2.58 -25.97
N LEU A 292 28.88 2.68 -25.08
CA LEU A 292 28.98 3.68 -24.01
C LEU A 292 29.09 5.11 -24.56
N ASN A 293 29.36 5.27 -25.87
CA ASN A 293 29.42 6.57 -26.53
C ASN A 293 28.08 7.00 -27.14
N SER A 294 27.06 6.14 -27.12
CA SER A 294 25.72 6.55 -27.50
C SER A 294 25.16 7.51 -26.44
N GLU A 295 24.92 8.76 -26.83
CA GLU A 295 24.30 9.77 -25.98
C GLU A 295 23.04 9.18 -25.35
N THR A 296 23.07 8.96 -24.03
CA THR A 296 21.96 8.36 -23.32
C THR A 296 20.74 9.26 -23.55
N PRO A 297 19.66 8.76 -24.18
CA PRO A 297 18.52 9.60 -24.51
C PRO A 297 18.01 10.28 -23.23
N ALA A 298 17.85 11.60 -23.29
CA ALA A 298 17.43 12.41 -22.15
C ALA A 298 16.20 11.77 -21.49
N ILE A 299 16.35 11.33 -20.24
CA ILE A 299 15.28 10.65 -19.51
C ILE A 299 14.14 11.63 -19.36
N GLN A 300 13.06 11.39 -20.12
CA GLN A 300 11.86 12.19 -19.99
C GLN A 300 11.22 11.91 -18.62
N PRO A 301 10.78 12.94 -17.88
CA PRO A 301 10.11 12.75 -16.61
C PRO A 301 8.90 11.84 -16.85
N THR A 302 8.76 10.81 -16.00
CA THR A 302 7.63 9.89 -16.12
C THR A 302 6.32 10.68 -16.06
N PRO A 303 5.41 10.48 -17.03
CA PRO A 303 4.19 11.29 -17.12
C PRO A 303 3.36 11.09 -15.85
N VAL A 304 2.96 12.21 -15.23
CA VAL A 304 2.13 12.18 -14.03
C VAL A 304 0.76 11.63 -14.41
N LYS A 305 0.35 10.53 -13.76
CA LYS A 305 -0.96 9.94 -13.97
C LYS A 305 -2.01 10.71 -13.17
N TYR A 306 -3.02 11.22 -13.85
CA TYR A 306 -4.16 11.90 -13.23
C TYR A 306 -5.28 10.92 -12.87
N ILE A 307 -6.11 11.30 -11.90
CA ILE A 307 -7.19 10.46 -11.42
C ILE A 307 -8.35 10.40 -12.43
N ASP A 308 -8.71 9.17 -12.79
CA ASP A 308 -9.98 8.86 -13.46
C ASP A 308 -10.95 8.36 -12.38
N LEU A 309 -12.00 9.14 -12.09
CA LEU A 309 -12.97 8.81 -11.04
C LEU A 309 -13.76 7.54 -11.34
N ASP A 310 -14.13 7.30 -12.60
CA ASP A 310 -14.93 6.13 -12.98
C ASP A 310 -14.08 4.86 -12.88
N LEU A 311 -12.81 4.92 -13.28
CA LEU A 311 -11.87 3.84 -13.04
C LEU A 311 -11.61 3.63 -11.54
N TYR A 312 -11.42 4.70 -10.78
CA TYR A 312 -11.10 4.61 -9.36
C TYR A 312 -12.25 3.99 -8.54
N ILE A 313 -13.49 4.41 -8.81
CA ILE A 313 -14.69 3.83 -8.19
C ILE A 313 -14.79 2.33 -8.49
N ARG A 314 -14.61 1.92 -9.76
CA ARG A 314 -14.62 0.50 -10.16
C ARG A 314 -13.53 -0.31 -9.44
N ILE A 315 -12.34 0.25 -9.28
CA ILE A 315 -11.25 -0.40 -8.54
C ILE A 315 -11.64 -0.57 -7.07
N LEU A 316 -12.20 0.47 -6.42
CA LEU A 316 -12.67 0.39 -5.03
C LEU A 316 -13.76 -0.66 -4.84
N GLU A 317 -14.75 -0.72 -5.73
CA GLU A 317 -15.83 -1.73 -5.69
C GLU A 317 -15.29 -3.15 -5.79
N ARG A 318 -14.38 -3.39 -6.76
CA ARG A 318 -13.71 -4.68 -6.92
C ARG A 318 -12.92 -5.04 -5.66
N ASP A 319 -12.10 -4.14 -5.16
CA ASP A 319 -11.24 -4.39 -4.00
C ASP A 319 -12.08 -4.66 -2.73
N ILE A 320 -13.20 -3.94 -2.53
CA ILE A 320 -14.13 -4.20 -1.43
C ILE A 320 -14.70 -5.62 -1.54
N LYS A 321 -15.20 -6.00 -2.72
CA LYS A 321 -15.75 -7.33 -2.97
C LYS A 321 -14.72 -8.42 -2.69
N GLU A 322 -13.53 -8.31 -3.27
CA GLU A 322 -12.47 -9.31 -3.12
C GLU A 322 -11.96 -9.46 -1.68
N ILE A 323 -11.88 -8.36 -0.93
CA ILE A 323 -11.45 -8.39 0.49
C ILE A 323 -12.56 -8.98 1.37
N ASP A 324 -13.83 -8.72 1.07
CA ASP A 324 -14.97 -9.26 1.82
C ASP A 324 -15.12 -10.77 1.61
N GLU A 325 -14.99 -11.23 0.36
CA GLU A 325 -14.90 -12.66 0.03
C GLU A 325 -13.72 -13.35 0.75
N LEU A 326 -12.54 -12.71 0.73
CA LEU A 326 -11.37 -13.22 1.44
C LEU A 326 -11.64 -13.28 2.95
N ARG A 327 -12.30 -12.28 3.54
CA ARG A 327 -12.64 -12.25 4.97
C ARG A 327 -13.52 -13.44 5.36
N ALA A 328 -14.60 -13.68 4.62
CA ALA A 328 -15.49 -14.82 4.85
C ALA A 328 -14.73 -16.15 4.76
N HIS A 329 -13.83 -16.28 3.78
CA HIS A 329 -12.98 -17.45 3.63
C HIS A 329 -12.02 -17.65 4.82
N VAL A 330 -11.38 -16.57 5.29
CA VAL A 330 -10.49 -16.59 6.46
C VAL A 330 -11.25 -17.03 7.71
N GLU A 331 -12.47 -16.55 7.92
CA GLU A 331 -13.32 -16.91 9.05
C GLU A 331 -13.60 -18.43 9.09
N ILE A 332 -13.99 -19.01 7.96
CA ILE A 332 -14.24 -20.46 7.84
C ILE A 332 -12.99 -21.27 8.17
N ILE A 333 -11.83 -20.88 7.63
CA ILE A 333 -10.57 -21.59 7.88
C ILE A 333 -10.14 -21.41 9.34
N LEU A 334 -10.26 -20.21 9.89
CA LEU A 334 -9.92 -19.93 11.29
C LEU A 334 -10.77 -20.77 12.24
N ALA A 335 -12.08 -20.86 12.01
CA ALA A 335 -12.98 -21.72 12.80
C ALA A 335 -12.54 -23.19 12.74
N ARG A 336 -12.24 -23.70 11.54
CA ARG A 336 -11.74 -25.07 11.34
C ARG A 336 -10.40 -25.32 12.02
N THR A 337 -9.46 -24.38 11.95
CA THR A 337 -8.14 -24.52 12.59
C THR A 337 -8.26 -24.48 14.11
N ILE A 338 -9.11 -23.61 14.67
CA ILE A 338 -9.37 -23.56 16.11
C ILE A 338 -10.02 -24.87 16.60
N GLN A 339 -10.92 -25.46 15.81
CA GLN A 339 -11.53 -26.74 16.15
C GLN A 339 -10.50 -27.88 16.17
N ARG A 340 -9.58 -27.91 15.20
CA ARG A 340 -8.56 -28.98 15.08
C ARG A 340 -7.44 -28.90 16.14
N GLY A 341 -7.18 -27.71 16.70
CA GLY A 341 -6.09 -27.49 17.66
C GLY A 341 -6.49 -27.67 19.13
N LYS A 342 -7.72 -28.09 19.44
CA LYS A 342 -8.15 -28.31 20.82
C LYS A 342 -7.89 -29.75 21.24
N ASN A 343 -7.03 -29.92 22.24
CA ASN A 343 -7.07 -31.10 23.10
C ASN A 343 -8.41 -31.06 23.84
N ILE A 344 -9.36 -31.89 23.41
CA ILE A 344 -10.69 -31.91 24.00
C ILE A 344 -10.62 -32.73 25.30
N TYR A 345 -11.18 -32.18 26.38
CA TYR A 345 -11.48 -33.01 27.54
C TYR A 345 -12.67 -33.88 27.19
N THR A 346 -12.42 -35.16 26.98
CA THR A 346 -13.50 -36.14 26.91
C THR A 346 -14.00 -36.40 28.34
N LEU A 347 -15.30 -36.19 28.57
CA LEU A 347 -15.96 -36.42 29.86
C LEU A 347 -15.75 -37.87 30.36
N THR A 348 -15.61 -38.80 29.42
CA THR A 348 -15.35 -40.23 29.65
C THR A 348 -13.93 -40.55 30.10
N GLY A 349 -12.95 -39.69 29.79
CA GLY A 349 -11.54 -39.99 30.03
C GLY A 349 -10.94 -39.34 31.27
N TRP A 350 -11.62 -38.36 31.88
CA TRP A 350 -11.08 -37.46 32.92
C TRP A 350 -9.65 -36.91 32.63
N ARG A 351 -9.23 -36.96 31.36
CA ARG A 351 -7.91 -36.60 30.86
C ARG A 351 -8.07 -35.95 29.50
N ARG A 352 -7.15 -35.02 29.16
CA ARG A 352 -7.08 -34.47 27.80
C ARG A 352 -6.56 -35.56 26.88
N THR A 353 -7.39 -36.00 25.95
CA THR A 353 -6.98 -36.93 24.89
C THR A 353 -6.84 -36.17 23.58
N ASN A 354 -5.81 -36.50 22.81
CA ASN A 354 -5.76 -36.09 21.40
C ASN A 354 -6.81 -36.90 20.67
N VAL A 355 -7.92 -36.25 20.31
CA VAL A 355 -9.00 -36.87 19.54
C VAL A 355 -8.62 -36.81 18.07
N THR A 356 -8.65 -37.94 17.38
CA THR A 356 -8.38 -38.00 15.94
C THR A 356 -9.48 -37.26 15.16
N ARG A 357 -9.19 -36.91 13.90
CA ARG A 357 -10.12 -36.13 13.07
C ARG A 357 -11.44 -36.88 12.84
N GLU A 358 -11.35 -38.19 12.68
CA GLU A 358 -12.46 -39.10 12.42
C GLU A 358 -13.35 -39.24 13.66
N GLU A 359 -12.74 -39.44 14.83
CA GLU A 359 -13.44 -39.48 16.11
C GLU A 359 -14.15 -38.16 16.42
N TRP A 360 -13.48 -37.02 16.20
CA TRP A 360 -14.08 -35.71 16.44
C TRP A 360 -15.27 -35.45 15.52
N ARG A 361 -15.19 -35.92 14.26
CA ARG A 361 -16.31 -35.81 13.32
C ARG A 361 -17.54 -36.56 13.80
N GLY A 362 -17.35 -37.75 14.38
CA GLY A 362 -18.41 -38.53 15.02
C GLY A 362 -18.99 -37.82 16.24
N ILE A 363 -18.13 -37.31 17.13
CA ILE A 363 -18.55 -36.64 18.37
C ILE A 363 -19.31 -35.33 18.10
N ALA A 364 -18.79 -34.50 17.20
CA ALA A 364 -19.36 -33.17 16.92
C ALA A 364 -20.56 -33.23 15.96
N ASN A 365 -20.94 -34.42 15.49
CA ASN A 365 -22.05 -34.65 14.57
C ASN A 365 -22.02 -33.72 13.33
N PHE A 366 -20.81 -33.51 12.80
CA PHE A 366 -20.54 -32.49 11.77
C PHE A 366 -21.14 -32.95 10.43
N LYS A 367 -22.38 -32.54 10.13
CA LYS A 367 -22.98 -32.73 8.81
C LYS A 367 -22.23 -31.84 7.80
N PRO A 368 -21.66 -32.41 6.71
CA PRO A 368 -21.05 -31.60 5.67
C PRO A 368 -22.11 -30.64 5.12
N LYS A 369 -21.82 -29.33 5.16
CA LYS A 369 -22.68 -28.30 4.59
C LYS A 369 -22.76 -28.54 3.08
N VAL A 370 -23.83 -29.20 2.68
CA VAL A 370 -24.29 -29.29 1.30
C VAL A 370 -25.54 -28.40 1.32
N GLU A 371 -25.53 -27.29 0.56
CA GLU A 371 -26.69 -26.46 0.16
C GLU A 371 -27.15 -25.21 0.95
N ASP A 372 -26.59 -24.82 2.10
CA ASP A 372 -27.07 -23.61 2.83
C ASP A 372 -26.47 -22.25 2.41
N ASP A 373 -25.67 -22.17 1.35
CA ASP A 373 -24.93 -20.95 0.99
C ASP A 373 -25.82 -19.80 0.44
N GLU A 374 -27.07 -20.06 0.05
CA GLU A 374 -27.96 -19.01 -0.47
C GLU A 374 -28.51 -18.07 0.61
N ARG A 375 -28.65 -18.50 1.87
CA ARG A 375 -29.26 -17.67 2.94
C ARG A 375 -28.31 -16.67 3.59
N HIS A 376 -26.99 -16.89 3.56
CA HIS A 376 -26.02 -15.97 4.17
C HIS A 376 -25.77 -14.70 3.35
N SER A 377 -26.11 -14.69 2.05
CA SER A 377 -25.95 -13.50 1.22
C SER A 377 -26.96 -12.38 1.56
N SER A 378 -28.16 -12.74 2.06
CA SER A 378 -29.19 -11.77 2.43
C SER A 378 -28.92 -11.02 3.74
N GLU A 379 -28.26 -11.65 4.70
CA GLU A 379 -28.03 -11.07 6.04
C GLU A 379 -26.92 -10.01 6.04
N CYS A 380 -25.90 -10.19 5.20
CA CYS A 380 -24.80 -9.22 5.04
C CYS A 380 -25.26 -7.86 4.43
N ARG A 381 -26.40 -7.84 3.72
CA ARG A 381 -26.99 -6.58 3.22
C ARG A 381 -27.57 -5.72 4.35
N ALA A 382 -28.08 -6.29 5.44
CA ALA A 382 -28.68 -5.55 6.54
C ALA A 382 -27.63 -4.78 7.37
N GLU A 383 -26.48 -5.38 7.63
CA GLU A 383 -25.38 -4.73 8.37
C GLU A 383 -24.77 -3.52 7.63
N THR A 384 -24.85 -3.51 6.30
CA THR A 384 -24.36 -2.39 5.49
C THR A 384 -25.26 -1.15 5.61
N VAL A 385 -26.56 -1.34 5.84
CA VAL A 385 -27.53 -0.26 6.03
C VAL A 385 -27.36 0.41 7.41
N GLU A 386 -27.18 -0.38 8.47
CA GLU A 386 -26.87 0.11 9.82
C GLU A 386 -25.58 0.94 9.87
N ALA A 387 -24.52 0.50 9.18
CA ALA A 387 -23.27 1.26 9.09
C ALA A 387 -23.43 2.59 8.34
N LEU A 388 -24.29 2.66 7.33
CA LEU A 388 -24.61 3.90 6.61
C LEU A 388 -25.46 4.85 7.46
N LEU A 389 -26.43 4.33 8.23
CA LEU A 389 -27.24 5.11 9.16
C LEU A 389 -26.39 5.73 10.27
N TRP A 390 -25.47 4.96 10.87
CA TRP A 390 -24.55 5.47 11.88
C TRP A 390 -23.68 6.64 11.37
N TYR A 391 -23.27 6.62 10.10
CA TYR A 391 -22.50 7.70 9.50
C TYR A 391 -23.33 8.96 9.20
N LEU A 392 -24.60 8.80 8.85
CA LEU A 392 -25.52 9.92 8.67
C LEU A 392 -25.90 10.58 10.00
N GLU A 393 -25.93 9.81 11.09
CA GLU A 393 -26.25 10.28 12.43
C GLU A 393 -25.06 10.92 13.17
N ASN A 394 -23.82 10.69 12.73
CA ASN A 394 -22.61 11.21 13.39
C ASN A 394 -21.72 12.07 12.46
N PRO A 395 -22.19 13.24 11.99
CA PRO A 395 -21.41 14.14 11.14
C PRO A 395 -20.23 14.84 11.86
N SER A 396 -20.10 14.68 13.18
CA SER A 396 -19.09 15.35 14.02
C SER A 396 -17.67 14.79 13.89
N PHE A 397 -17.44 13.70 13.15
CA PHE A 397 -16.08 13.14 12.96
C PHE A 397 -15.23 13.87 11.90
N GLY A 398 -15.67 15.05 11.44
CA GLY A 398 -14.98 15.89 10.46
C GLY A 398 -14.80 17.36 10.86
N GLN A 399 -15.13 17.75 12.11
CA GLN A 399 -14.85 19.11 12.58
C GLN A 399 -13.34 19.27 12.83
N LEU A 400 -12.66 19.82 11.83
CA LEU A 400 -11.38 20.48 11.98
C LEU A 400 -11.55 21.64 12.97
N GLU A 401 -10.97 21.53 14.15
CA GLU A 401 -10.61 22.70 14.95
C GLU A 401 -9.55 23.48 14.17
N GLY A 402 -10.01 24.48 13.42
CA GLY A 402 -9.17 25.25 12.52
C GLY A 402 -9.74 26.64 12.28
N SER A 403 -9.24 27.59 13.07
CA SER A 403 -9.16 29.02 12.79
C SER A 403 -10.45 29.85 12.90
N ARG A 404 -10.60 30.50 14.06
CA ARG A 404 -11.23 31.83 14.15
C ARG A 404 -10.43 32.79 13.28
N ASN A 405 -10.94 33.13 12.10
CA ASN A 405 -10.88 34.49 11.57
C ASN A 405 -11.89 34.67 10.43
N GLY A 406 -12.48 35.86 10.40
CA GLY A 406 -13.76 36.18 9.80
C GLY A 406 -13.87 35.98 8.29
N GLY A 407 -15.08 35.63 7.86
CA GLY A 407 -15.46 35.53 6.45
C GLY A 407 -16.78 34.80 6.30
N SER A 408 -17.90 35.49 6.55
CA SER A 408 -19.25 34.93 6.42
C SER A 408 -19.56 34.65 4.95
N GLY A 409 -19.64 33.37 4.60
CA GLY A 409 -20.05 32.84 3.31
C GLY A 409 -20.62 31.44 3.47
N THR A 410 -21.66 31.30 4.28
CA THR A 410 -22.31 30.02 4.59
C THR A 410 -23.16 29.55 3.42
N VAL A 411 -22.66 28.59 2.64
CA VAL A 411 -23.53 27.71 1.84
C VAL A 411 -24.15 26.70 2.81
N GLY A 412 -25.27 27.09 3.42
CA GLY A 412 -26.04 26.22 4.30
C GLY A 412 -26.82 25.19 3.50
N ILE A 413 -26.33 23.97 3.42
CA ILE A 413 -27.22 22.82 3.18
C ILE A 413 -28.07 22.70 4.44
N THR A 414 -29.35 23.06 4.34
CA THR A 414 -30.22 23.06 5.52
C THR A 414 -30.46 21.62 5.98
N ILE A 415 -30.44 21.39 7.30
CA ILE A 415 -30.72 20.10 7.94
C ILE A 415 -32.06 19.49 7.44
N LYS A 416 -32.98 20.33 6.96
CA LYS A 416 -34.24 19.93 6.33
C LYS A 416 -34.06 19.12 5.04
N GLU A 417 -33.07 19.44 4.20
CA GLU A 417 -32.82 18.71 2.95
C GLU A 417 -32.26 17.31 3.22
N LEU A 418 -31.37 17.19 4.20
CA LEU A 418 -30.85 15.89 4.65
C LEU A 418 -31.94 15.04 5.33
N SER A 419 -32.82 15.67 6.12
CA SER A 419 -33.96 14.98 6.73
C SER A 419 -34.96 14.45 5.69
N SER A 420 -35.22 15.20 4.61
CA SER A 420 -36.09 14.77 3.50
C SER A 420 -35.55 13.54 2.76
N VAL A 421 -34.24 13.51 2.48
CA VAL A 421 -33.57 12.37 1.83
C VAL A 421 -33.61 11.13 2.73
N VAL A 422 -33.41 11.30 4.04
CA VAL A 422 -33.49 10.20 5.02
C VAL A 422 -34.94 9.68 5.15
N TYR A 423 -35.94 10.56 5.15
CA TYR A 423 -37.36 10.16 5.17
C TYR A 423 -37.78 9.42 3.90
N SER A 424 -37.30 9.85 2.72
CA SER A 424 -37.57 9.20 1.43
C SER A 424 -36.91 7.82 1.31
N LEU A 425 -35.70 7.65 1.86
CA LEU A 425 -35.05 6.34 1.96
C LEU A 425 -35.76 5.43 2.95
N ARG A 426 -36.25 5.97 4.07
CA ARG A 426 -37.00 5.21 5.08
C ARG A 426 -38.35 4.73 4.54
N SER A 427 -39.10 5.57 3.81
CA SER A 427 -40.42 5.21 3.26
C SER A 427 -40.33 4.16 2.14
N ASN A 428 -39.29 4.21 1.30
CA ASN A 428 -39.08 3.21 0.24
C ASN A 428 -38.70 1.83 0.79
N ILE A 429 -38.08 1.76 1.98
CA ILE A 429 -37.67 0.50 2.61
C ILE A 429 -38.82 -0.08 3.45
N THR A 430 -39.56 0.76 4.19
CA THR A 430 -40.71 0.28 5.00
C THR A 430 -41.92 -0.10 4.14
N GLY A 431 -42.09 0.48 2.95
CA GLY A 431 -43.18 0.14 2.02
C GLY A 431 -43.13 -1.31 1.50
N ASN A 432 -41.94 -1.91 1.38
CA ASN A 432 -41.77 -3.29 0.88
C ASN A 432 -41.69 -4.35 2.00
N ALA A 433 -41.49 -3.95 3.26
CA ALA A 433 -41.39 -4.88 4.39
C ALA A 433 -42.71 -5.08 5.15
N PHE A 434 -43.73 -4.23 4.92
CA PHE A 434 -44.94 -4.18 5.74
C PHE A 434 -46.04 -5.20 5.35
N ILE A 435 -45.89 -5.96 4.27
CA ILE A 435 -46.92 -6.92 3.83
C ILE A 435 -46.77 -8.30 4.51
N HIS A 436 -45.66 -8.59 5.20
CA HIS A 436 -45.40 -9.96 5.69
C HIS A 436 -45.35 -10.19 7.20
N LEU A 437 -45.60 -9.18 8.05
CA LEU A 437 -45.47 -9.32 9.52
C LEU A 437 -46.61 -8.65 10.30
N TYR A 438 -47.85 -9.07 10.03
CA TYR A 438 -48.98 -8.86 10.96
C TYR A 438 -49.60 -10.21 11.34
N GLN A 439 -48.81 -11.02 12.04
CA GLN A 439 -49.33 -12.11 12.88
C GLN A 439 -48.25 -12.49 13.91
N GLN A 440 -48.20 -11.76 15.03
CA GLN A 440 -48.03 -12.36 16.37
C GLN A 440 -48.09 -11.29 17.47
N GLN A 441 -48.74 -11.70 18.55
CA GLN A 441 -49.30 -10.90 19.63
C GLN A 441 -48.28 -10.32 20.61
N ILE A 442 -48.72 -9.22 21.21
CA ILE A 442 -48.18 -8.46 22.34
C ILE A 442 -48.10 -9.32 23.61
N TRP A 443 -46.96 -9.29 24.32
CA TRP A 443 -46.87 -9.48 25.78
C TRP A 443 -45.79 -8.55 26.38
N LEU A 444 -46.17 -7.75 27.37
CA LEU A 444 -45.32 -6.82 28.13
C LEU A 444 -44.48 -7.54 29.19
N PRO A 445 -43.28 -7.05 29.55
CA PRO A 445 -42.48 -7.63 30.63
C PRO A 445 -42.84 -7.08 32.02
N VAL A 446 -43.02 -8.01 32.96
CA VAL A 446 -43.13 -7.79 34.41
C VAL A 446 -41.74 -7.55 35.02
N THR A 447 -41.63 -6.52 35.86
CA THR A 447 -40.43 -6.13 36.61
C THR A 447 -40.12 -7.13 37.73
N ARG A 448 -38.86 -7.58 37.81
CA ARG A 448 -38.37 -8.53 38.83
C ARG A 448 -37.68 -7.79 39.97
N ARG A 449 -38.23 -7.91 41.18
CA ARG A 449 -37.69 -7.42 42.46
C ARG A 449 -36.43 -8.19 42.88
N GLU A 450 -35.47 -7.47 43.44
CA GLU A 450 -34.29 -7.98 44.12
C GLU A 450 -34.65 -8.65 45.46
N PHE A 451 -34.02 -9.79 45.75
CA PHE A 451 -34.06 -10.46 47.05
C PHE A 451 -32.70 -10.29 47.75
N LYS A 452 -32.71 -9.64 48.92
CA LYS A 452 -31.60 -9.64 49.89
C LYS A 452 -31.68 -10.91 50.75
N PRO A 453 -30.56 -11.61 51.03
CA PRO A 453 -30.55 -12.64 52.05
C PRO A 453 -30.44 -12.03 53.45
N ARG A 454 -31.22 -12.57 54.40
CA ARG A 454 -31.01 -12.38 55.84
C ARG A 454 -30.22 -13.57 56.38
N GLY A 455 -29.27 -13.27 57.27
CA GLY A 455 -28.91 -14.15 58.38
C GLY A 455 -29.84 -13.96 59.55
#